data_AF-A0A0W8G7F6-F1
#
_entry.id   AF-A0A0W8G7F6-F1
#
_cell.length_a   1.000
_cell.length_b   1.000
_cell.length_c   1.000
_cell.angle_alpha   90.00
_cell.angle_beta   90.00
_cell.angle_gamma   90.00
#
_symmetry.space_group_name_H-M   'P 1'
#
loop_
_entity.id
_entity.type
_entity.pdbx_description
1 polymer ?
#
loop_
_entity_poly.entity_id
_entity_poly.type
_entity_poly.pdbx_seq_one_letter_code
_entity_poly.pdbx_strand_id
1 'polypeptide(L)'
;MGYYDTARKGGLGIIPGLRQARGRFVPDMGPAGTLVVACGNEFNREQLKSPDALRKLARVVGDYFGPGAAVSVEEPGGEARPGNGELKAYVLERPEVRRAMADFGAEVIGVVPRG
;
A
#
# COMPACT_ATOMS: atom_id res chain seq x y z
N MET A 1 -19.47 -14.96 14.68
CA MET A 1 -19.52 -13.53 15.04
C MET A 1 -18.58 -12.79 14.07
N GLY A 2 -19.11 -12.04 13.11
CA GLY A 2 -18.33 -11.46 12.01
C GLY A 2 -17.77 -10.07 12.35
N TYR A 3 -16.45 -9.93 12.28
CA TYR A 3 -15.66 -8.72 12.64
C TYR A 3 -15.75 -7.55 11.62
N TYR A 4 -16.69 -7.58 10.67
CA TYR A 4 -16.79 -6.60 9.59
C TYR A 4 -17.88 -5.52 9.78
N ASP A 5 -18.71 -5.60 10.82
CA ASP A 5 -19.88 -4.72 10.95
C ASP A 5 -19.60 -3.38 11.64
N THR A 6 -18.55 -3.28 12.48
CA THR A 6 -18.21 -2.03 13.18
C THR A 6 -17.66 -0.94 12.26
N ALA A 7 -17.11 -1.29 11.09
CA ALA A 7 -16.70 -0.31 10.08
C ALA A 7 -17.90 0.45 9.46
N ARG A 8 -19.12 -0.10 9.54
CA ARG A 8 -20.33 0.50 8.97
C ARG A 8 -21.03 1.51 9.89
N LYS A 9 -20.84 1.44 11.22
CA LYS A 9 -21.58 2.28 12.18
C LYS A 9 -20.77 3.42 12.79
N GLY A 10 -19.44 3.42 12.70
CA GLY A 10 -18.59 4.46 13.31
C GLY A 10 -17.70 5.18 12.31
N GLY A 11 -18.25 6.07 11.46
CA GLY A 11 -17.50 7.15 10.78
C GLY A 11 -16.34 6.80 9.82
N LEU A 12 -15.88 5.55 9.75
CA LEU A 12 -14.71 5.10 8.98
C LEU A 12 -14.98 5.03 7.48
N GLY A 13 -16.24 4.93 7.07
CA GLY A 13 -16.65 4.99 5.67
C GLY A 13 -16.47 6.37 5.02
N ILE A 14 -16.10 7.40 5.80
CA ILE A 14 -15.99 8.81 5.37
C ILE A 14 -14.53 9.18 5.07
N ILE A 15 -13.55 8.32 5.38
CA ILE A 15 -12.13 8.61 5.16
C ILE A 15 -11.75 8.11 3.75
N PRO A 16 -11.49 9.02 2.79
CA PRO A 16 -11.15 8.63 1.42
C PRO A 16 -9.84 7.83 1.41
N GLY A 17 -9.77 6.78 0.60
CA GLY A 17 -8.58 5.91 0.50
C GLY A 17 -8.46 4.84 1.59
N LEU A 18 -9.13 4.98 2.75
CA LEU A 18 -8.97 4.05 3.88
C LEU A 18 -9.47 2.62 3.57
N ARG A 19 -10.53 2.48 2.76
CA ARG A 19 -11.03 1.16 2.32
C ARG A 19 -10.02 0.35 1.52
N GLN A 20 -9.05 1.02 0.90
CA GLN A 20 -8.00 0.40 0.09
C GLN A 20 -6.65 0.34 0.83
N ALA A 21 -6.65 0.74 2.11
CA ALA A 21 -5.47 0.73 2.96
C ALA A 21 -5.41 -0.56 3.78
N ARG A 22 -4.19 -0.99 4.11
CA ARG A 22 -3.94 -2.01 5.12
C ARG A 22 -3.36 -1.35 6.36
N GLY A 23 -3.89 -1.71 7.52
CA GLY A 23 -3.44 -1.17 8.81
C GLY A 23 -2.74 -2.24 9.64
N ARG A 24 -1.66 -1.87 10.33
CA ARG A 24 -1.06 -2.67 11.40
C ARG A 24 -0.85 -1.77 12.62
N PHE A 25 -1.38 -2.18 13.77
CA PHE A 25 -1.08 -1.51 15.03
C PHE A 25 0.22 -2.08 15.61
N VAL A 26 1.16 -1.21 15.93
CA VAL A 26 2.43 -1.53 16.58
C VAL A 26 2.33 -1.02 18.02
N PRO A 27 2.15 -1.89 19.01
CA PRO A 27 2.14 -1.47 20.41
C PRO A 27 3.55 -1.02 20.81
N ASP A 28 3.66 0.11 21.52
CA ASP A 28 4.90 0.55 22.14
C ASP A 28 5.03 -0.03 23.55
N MET A 29 6.15 0.20 24.24
CA MET A 29 6.30 -0.18 25.66
C MET A 29 5.50 0.80 26.56
N GLY A 30 4.17 0.79 26.44
CA GLY A 30 3.24 1.67 27.18
C GLY A 30 1.81 1.64 26.62
N PRO A 31 0.89 2.51 27.08
CA PRO A 31 -0.47 2.65 26.51
C PRO A 31 -0.48 3.32 25.13
N ALA A 32 0.67 3.83 24.68
CA ALA A 32 0.85 4.41 23.36
C ALA A 32 1.20 3.30 22.37
N GLY A 33 0.59 3.33 21.20
CA GLY A 33 0.97 2.49 20.08
C GLY A 33 0.68 3.21 18.77
N THR A 34 1.29 2.77 17.69
CA THR A 34 1.19 3.44 16.41
C THR A 34 0.39 2.60 15.44
N LEU A 35 -0.72 3.13 14.93
CA LEU A 35 -1.39 2.58 13.77
C LEU A 35 -0.62 2.98 12.52
N VAL A 36 0.03 2.00 11.92
CA VAL A 36 0.67 2.11 10.60
C VAL A 36 -0.36 1.80 9.54
N VAL A 37 -0.59 2.74 8.61
CA VAL A 37 -1.52 2.60 7.49
C VAL A 37 -0.74 2.63 6.18
N ALA A 38 -0.76 1.52 5.45
CA ALA A 38 -0.10 1.38 4.16
C ALA A 38 -1.14 1.38 3.02
N CYS A 39 -0.88 2.17 1.98
CA CYS A 39 -1.70 2.21 0.76
C CYS A 39 -0.85 1.87 -0.47
N GLY A 40 -1.32 0.92 -1.27
CA GLY A 40 -0.66 0.52 -2.53
C GLY A 40 -0.82 1.50 -3.69
N ASN A 41 -1.64 2.54 -3.55
CA ASN A 41 -1.87 3.57 -4.58
C ASN A 41 -1.51 4.96 -4.02
N GLU A 42 -0.67 5.70 -4.75
CA GLU A 42 -0.21 7.04 -4.41
C GLU A 42 -1.36 8.03 -4.19
N PHE A 43 -2.36 8.04 -5.09
CA PHE A 43 -3.53 8.92 -4.97
C PHE A 43 -4.33 8.67 -3.68
N ASN A 44 -4.44 7.41 -3.26
CA ASN A 44 -5.09 7.06 -1.99
C ASN A 44 -4.23 7.44 -0.78
N ARG A 45 -2.90 7.39 -0.93
CA ARG A 45 -1.94 7.80 0.10
C ARG A 45 -2.01 9.30 0.35
N GLU A 46 -2.05 10.12 -0.68
CA GLU A 46 -2.17 11.58 -0.55
C GLU A 46 -3.48 12.00 0.11
N GLN A 47 -4.58 11.31 -0.22
CA GLN A 47 -5.85 11.49 0.48
C GLN A 47 -5.77 11.15 1.97
N LEU A 48 -5.05 10.08 2.34
CA LEU A 48 -4.85 9.70 3.75
C LEU A 48 -3.88 10.63 4.49
N LYS A 49 -2.92 11.24 3.78
CA LYS A 49 -2.00 12.26 4.33
C LYS A 49 -2.64 13.64 4.46
N SER A 50 -3.87 13.82 3.94
CA SER A 50 -4.57 15.09 4.09
C SER A 50 -4.88 15.39 5.56
N PRO A 51 -4.77 16.65 6.01
CA PRO A 51 -4.90 17.00 7.42
C PRO A 51 -6.27 16.65 8.01
N ASP A 52 -7.33 16.70 7.21
CA ASP A 52 -8.67 16.26 7.60
C ASP A 52 -8.74 14.74 7.84
N ALA A 53 -8.16 13.95 6.93
CA ALA A 53 -8.10 12.50 7.06
C ALA A 53 -7.25 12.07 8.26
N LEU A 54 -6.09 12.69 8.48
CA LEU A 54 -5.23 12.42 9.63
C LEU A 54 -5.92 12.75 10.96
N ARG A 55 -6.67 13.86 11.04
CA ARG A 55 -7.46 14.21 12.25
C ARG A 55 -8.54 13.17 12.54
N LYS A 56 -9.26 12.72 11.50
CA LYS A 56 -10.28 11.68 11.64
C LYS A 56 -9.67 10.35 12.06
N LEU A 57 -8.55 9.96 11.46
CA LEU A 57 -7.81 8.74 11.81
C LEU A 57 -7.31 8.79 13.25
N ALA A 58 -6.67 9.88 13.66
CA ALA A 58 -6.17 10.06 15.03
C ALA A 58 -7.30 9.97 16.06
N ARG A 59 -8.47 10.53 15.76
CA ARG A 59 -9.65 10.42 16.63
C ARG A 59 -10.12 8.98 16.78
N VAL A 60 -10.27 8.24 15.68
CA VAL A 60 -10.72 6.84 15.74
C VAL A 60 -9.67 5.94 16.40
N VAL A 61 -8.39 6.21 16.15
CA VAL A 61 -7.29 5.47 16.75
C VAL A 61 -7.20 5.72 18.25
N GLY A 62 -7.38 6.96 18.70
CA GLY A 62 -7.45 7.28 20.13
C GLY A 62 -8.67 6.67 20.82
N ASP A 63 -9.81 6.60 20.14
CA ASP A 63 -11.04 5.99 20.67
C ASP A 63 -10.92 4.47 20.82
N TYR A 64 -10.27 3.82 19.85
CA TYR A 64 -10.16 2.36 19.81
C TYR A 64 -8.95 1.79 20.57
N PHE A 65 -7.78 2.41 20.43
CA PHE A 65 -6.53 1.92 21.00
C PHE A 65 -6.12 2.65 22.29
N GLY A 66 -6.78 3.75 22.63
CA GLY A 66 -6.56 4.52 23.84
C GLY A 66 -5.88 5.88 23.61
N PRO A 67 -5.95 6.78 24.61
CA PRO A 67 -5.37 8.11 24.53
C PRO A 67 -3.83 8.01 24.40
N GLY A 68 -3.28 8.60 23.34
CA GLY A 68 -1.85 8.55 23.04
C GLY A 68 -1.46 7.62 21.89
N ALA A 69 -2.43 6.91 21.30
CA ALA A 69 -2.20 6.15 20.09
C ALA A 69 -1.97 7.09 18.87
N ALA A 70 -0.89 6.86 18.13
CA ALA A 70 -0.48 7.67 16.99
C ALA A 70 -0.89 7.03 15.66
N VAL A 71 -0.93 7.82 14.59
CA VAL A 71 -1.21 7.35 13.23
C VAL A 71 -0.05 7.70 12.33
N SER A 72 0.48 6.72 11.62
CA SER A 72 1.52 6.93 10.62
C SER A 72 1.07 6.34 9.28
N VAL A 73 1.21 7.11 8.20
CA VAL A 73 0.87 6.66 6.85
C VAL A 73 2.17 6.31 6.15
N GLU A 74 2.49 5.03 6.10
CA GLU A 74 3.71 4.55 5.46
C GLU A 74 3.55 4.47 3.94
N GLU A 75 4.66 4.75 3.26
CA GLU A 75 4.85 4.37 1.87
C GLU A 75 4.86 2.84 1.82
N PRO A 76 4.29 2.20 0.78
CA PRO A 76 4.45 0.77 0.67
C PRO A 76 5.95 0.48 0.62
N GLY A 77 6.49 -0.15 1.67
CA GLY A 77 7.79 -0.82 1.65
C GLY A 77 7.78 -2.07 0.76
N GLY A 78 6.99 -2.03 -0.32
CA GLY A 78 6.99 -2.99 -1.39
C GLY A 78 7.71 -2.35 -2.55
N GLU A 79 8.80 -2.98 -2.96
CA GLU A 79 9.55 -2.72 -4.19
C GLU A 79 8.66 -2.09 -5.25
N ALA A 80 9.02 -0.88 -5.70
CA ALA A 80 8.26 -0.16 -6.70
C ALA A 80 7.96 -1.12 -7.85
N ARG A 81 6.69 -1.25 -8.23
CA ARG A 81 6.34 -2.09 -9.38
C ARG A 81 7.14 -1.57 -10.57
N PRO A 82 8.05 -2.37 -11.15
CA PRO A 82 8.87 -1.89 -12.25
C PRO A 82 7.95 -1.42 -13.37
N GLY A 83 8.21 -0.22 -13.88
CA GLY A 83 7.46 0.31 -15.01
C GLY A 83 7.60 -0.59 -16.24
N ASN A 84 6.72 -0.43 -17.24
CA ASN A 84 6.81 -1.22 -18.48
C ASN A 84 8.20 -1.15 -19.15
N GLY A 85 8.90 0.00 -19.03
CA GLY A 85 10.27 0.15 -19.51
C GLY A 85 11.28 -0.69 -18.73
N GLU A 86 11.17 -0.72 -17.40
CA GLU A 86 12.04 -1.51 -16.52
C GLU A 86 11.79 -3.01 -16.67
N LEU A 87 10.52 -3.42 -16.80
CA LEU A 87 10.14 -4.79 -17.11
C LEU A 87 10.71 -5.26 -18.45
N LYS A 88 10.66 -4.39 -19.47
CA LYS A 88 11.25 -4.68 -20.78
C LYS A 88 12.78 -4.80 -20.69
N ALA A 89 13.44 -3.89 -19.98
CA ALA A 89 14.88 -3.95 -19.74
C ALA A 89 15.28 -5.25 -19.04
N TYR A 90 14.61 -5.59 -17.94
CA TYR A 90 14.82 -6.82 -17.19
C TYR A 90 14.70 -8.08 -18.06
N VAL A 91 13.67 -8.14 -18.91
CA VAL A 91 13.47 -9.28 -19.82
C VAL A 91 14.56 -9.36 -20.88
N LEU A 92 15.00 -8.22 -21.44
CA LEU A 92 16.06 -8.14 -22.44
C LEU A 92 17.46 -8.45 -21.88
N GLU A 93 17.65 -8.35 -20.57
CA GLU A 93 18.90 -8.71 -19.91
C GLU A 93 19.04 -10.22 -19.67
N ARG A 94 17.95 -11.00 -19.79
CA ARG A 94 17.99 -12.44 -19.57
C ARG A 94 18.78 -13.13 -20.71
N PRO A 95 19.77 -13.97 -20.38
CA PRO A 95 20.64 -14.61 -21.38
C PRO A 95 19.86 -15.50 -22.34
N GLU A 96 18.78 -16.15 -21.87
CA GLU A 96 17.89 -16.97 -22.68
C GLU A 96 17.14 -16.15 -23.74
N VAL A 97 16.68 -14.95 -23.39
CA VAL A 97 15.97 -14.04 -24.30
C VAL A 97 16.95 -13.47 -25.32
N ARG A 98 18.14 -13.05 -24.89
CA ARG A 98 19.20 -12.58 -25.80
C ARG A 98 19.59 -13.65 -26.81
N ARG A 99 19.72 -14.89 -26.35
CA ARG A 99 20.03 -16.03 -27.21
C ARG A 99 18.90 -16.30 -28.20
N ALA A 100 17.64 -16.26 -27.76
CA ALA A 100 16.50 -16.42 -28.65
C ALA A 100 16.42 -15.32 -29.73
N MET A 101 16.73 -14.07 -29.39
CA MET A 101 16.80 -12.98 -30.36
C MET A 101 17.94 -13.17 -31.37
N ALA A 102 19.13 -13.57 -30.88
CA ALA A 102 20.32 -13.73 -31.71
C ALA A 102 20.25 -14.96 -32.63
N ASP A 103 19.79 -16.10 -32.13
CA ASP A 103 19.77 -17.37 -32.87
C ASP A 103 18.54 -17.51 -33.79
N PHE A 104 17.40 -16.91 -33.42
CA PHE A 104 16.13 -17.10 -34.14
C PHE A 104 15.52 -15.82 -34.72
N GLY A 105 16.17 -14.66 -34.56
CA GLY A 105 15.63 -13.37 -35.00
C GLY A 105 14.33 -12.98 -34.29
N ALA A 106 14.09 -13.52 -33.09
CA ALA A 106 12.87 -13.28 -32.33
C ALA A 106 12.80 -11.84 -31.80
N GLU A 107 11.59 -11.30 -31.65
CA GLU A 107 11.34 -9.98 -31.05
C GLU A 107 10.39 -10.08 -29.85
N VAL A 108 10.64 -9.28 -28.80
CA VAL A 108 9.75 -9.17 -27.63
C VAL A 108 8.62 -8.20 -27.94
N ILE A 109 7.42 -8.76 -28.20
CA ILE A 109 6.20 -8.00 -28.52
C ILE A 109 5.45 -7.47 -27.29
N GLY A 110 5.78 -7.94 -26.08
CA GLY A 110 5.13 -7.50 -24.84
C GLY A 110 5.70 -8.20 -23.61
N VAL A 111 5.57 -7.55 -22.46
CA VAL A 111 5.96 -8.10 -21.15
C VAL A 111 4.76 -8.05 -20.22
N VAL A 112 4.41 -9.19 -19.63
CA VAL A 112 3.32 -9.30 -18.66
C VAL A 112 3.92 -9.66 -17.30
N PRO A 113 3.79 -8.81 -16.27
CA PRO A 113 4.28 -9.13 -14.93
C PRO A 113 3.46 -10.30 -14.36
N ARG A 114 4.14 -11.27 -13.73
CA ARG A 114 3.47 -12.28 -12.92
C ARG A 114 3.07 -11.64 -11.60
N GLY A 115 1.76 -11.54 -11.36
CA GLY A 115 1.17 -11.02 -10.13
C GLY A 115 1.25 -11.99 -8.96
#